data_AF-A0ABD0T130-F1
#
_entry.id   AF-A0ABD0T130-F1
#
_cell.length_a   1.000
_cell.length_b   1.000
_cell.length_c   1.000
_cell.angle_alpha   90.00
_cell.angle_beta   90.00
_cell.angle_gamma   90.00
#
_symmetry.space_group_name_H-M   'P 1'
#
loop_
_entity.id
_entity.type
_entity.pdbx_description
1 polymer ?
#
loop_
_entity_poly.entity_id
_entity_poly.type
_entity_poly.pdbx_seq_one_letter_code
_entity_poly.pdbx_strand_id
1 'polypeptide(L)'
;MWQQRYESSDAGSGVRLFFPEVRAAHRTLAKLELTNIRAQIFTGHGGLRKYLFRFKLSTVQTCTCDDASIESITHILVECPRYSAKRFECESRIGRSIEPQSLKELINDDSCRAHFLAFAESAMRQTAKANGAKNV
;
A
#
# COMPACT_ATOMS: atom_id res chain seq x y z
N MET A 1 13.52 -20.83 -10.95
CA MET A 1 14.38 -20.46 -9.80
C MET A 1 14.45 -18.92 -9.63
N TRP A 2 13.30 -18.27 -9.45
CA TRP A 2 13.17 -16.82 -9.15
C TRP A 2 12.14 -16.61 -8.03
N GLN A 3 11.00 -17.30 -8.12
CA GLN A 3 9.96 -17.31 -7.09
C GLN A 3 10.49 -17.71 -5.70
N GLN A 4 11.27 -18.79 -5.59
CA GLN A 4 11.86 -19.22 -4.31
C GLN A 4 12.75 -18.14 -3.66
N ARG A 5 13.56 -17.43 -4.46
CA ARG A 5 14.40 -16.33 -3.95
C ARG A 5 13.56 -15.14 -3.48
N TYR A 6 12.45 -14.91 -4.17
CA TYR A 6 11.52 -13.85 -3.85
C TYR A 6 10.76 -14.14 -2.54
N GLU A 7 10.43 -15.40 -2.27
CA GLU A 7 9.78 -15.83 -1.03
C GLU A 7 10.74 -15.84 0.16
N SER A 8 12.00 -16.25 -0.03
CA SER A 8 12.98 -16.39 1.06
C SER A 8 13.67 -15.10 1.49
N SER A 9 13.41 -13.97 0.84
CA SER A 9 14.03 -12.67 1.16
C SER A 9 13.30 -11.98 2.32
N ASP A 10 14.02 -11.35 3.25
CA ASP A 10 13.38 -10.47 4.26
C ASP A 10 12.98 -9.09 3.67
N ALA A 11 13.55 -8.72 2.53
CA ALA A 11 13.24 -7.48 1.82
C ALA A 11 11.98 -7.61 0.95
N GLY A 12 11.25 -6.50 0.79
CA GLY A 12 10.12 -6.42 -0.15
C GLY A 12 8.79 -6.94 0.39
N SER A 13 8.60 -6.98 1.72
CA SER A 13 7.32 -7.35 2.34
C SER A 13 6.14 -6.51 1.81
N GLY A 14 6.34 -5.21 1.57
CA GLY A 14 5.38 -4.33 0.91
C GLY A 14 4.97 -4.85 -0.47
N VAL A 15 5.95 -5.18 -1.33
CA VAL A 15 5.70 -5.59 -2.71
C VAL A 15 4.98 -6.93 -2.75
N ARG A 16 5.31 -7.84 -1.85
CA ARG A 16 4.70 -9.17 -1.75
C ARG A 16 3.21 -9.16 -1.39
N LEU A 17 2.72 -8.12 -0.69
CA LEU A 17 1.29 -7.96 -0.42
C LEU A 17 0.48 -7.85 -1.72
N PHE A 18 1.03 -7.15 -2.72
CA PHE A 18 0.34 -6.91 -4.00
C PHE A 18 0.75 -7.91 -5.08
N PHE A 19 2.00 -8.38 -5.02
CA PHE A 19 2.65 -9.15 -6.08
C PHE A 19 3.34 -10.38 -5.50
N PRO A 20 2.59 -11.37 -4.98
CA PRO A 20 3.19 -12.57 -4.38
C PRO A 20 3.86 -13.51 -5.39
N GLU A 21 3.45 -13.48 -6.66
CA GLU A 21 3.97 -14.34 -7.73
C GLU A 21 4.68 -13.52 -8.80
N VAL A 22 5.95 -13.81 -9.07
CA VAL A 22 6.84 -12.99 -9.91
C VAL A 22 6.34 -12.88 -11.36
N ARG A 23 5.83 -13.97 -11.95
CA ARG A 23 5.37 -13.95 -13.35
C ARG A 23 4.06 -13.16 -13.49
N ALA A 24 3.14 -13.30 -12.55
CA ALA A 24 1.91 -12.50 -12.48
C ALA A 24 2.23 -11.03 -12.27
N ALA A 25 3.16 -10.72 -11.37
CA ALA A 25 3.62 -9.35 -11.13
C ALA A 25 4.07 -8.68 -12.44
N HIS A 26 4.89 -9.37 -13.23
CA HIS A 26 5.36 -8.84 -14.51
C HIS A 26 4.22 -8.50 -15.48
N ARG A 27 3.19 -9.37 -15.57
CA ARG A 27 2.03 -9.12 -16.44
C ARG A 27 1.20 -7.92 -15.97
N THR A 28 1.00 -7.80 -14.66
CA THR A 28 0.19 -6.72 -14.09
C THR A 28 0.92 -5.38 -14.16
N LEU A 29 2.23 -5.36 -13.85
CA LEU A 29 3.06 -4.16 -13.95
C LEU A 29 3.20 -3.67 -15.40
N ALA A 30 3.21 -4.57 -16.39
CA ALA A 30 3.23 -4.17 -17.80
C ALA A 30 1.96 -3.43 -18.25
N LYS A 31 0.83 -3.62 -17.55
CA LYS A 31 -0.45 -2.94 -17.84
C LYS A 31 -0.70 -1.74 -16.93
N LEU A 32 0.08 -1.60 -15.86
CA LEU A 32 -0.09 -0.57 -14.86
C LEU A 32 0.87 0.59 -15.14
N GLU A 33 0.34 1.80 -15.23
CA GLU A 33 1.18 2.99 -15.19
C GLU A 33 1.80 3.13 -13.80
N LEU A 34 3.12 2.95 -13.70
CA LEU A 34 3.85 3.01 -12.45
C LEU A 34 4.29 4.44 -12.14
N THR A 35 3.40 5.20 -11.52
CA THR A 35 3.69 6.53 -10.99
C THR A 35 4.53 6.43 -9.70
N ASN A 36 5.16 7.54 -9.29
CA ASN A 36 5.93 7.57 -8.04
C ASN A 36 5.08 7.15 -6.83
N ILE A 37 3.87 7.70 -6.69
CA ILE A 37 2.95 7.36 -5.59
C ILE A 37 2.58 5.87 -5.57
N ARG A 38 2.38 5.23 -6.73
CA ARG A 38 2.07 3.80 -6.81
C ARG A 38 3.28 2.95 -6.43
N ALA A 39 4.47 3.33 -6.88
CA ALA A 39 5.69 2.68 -6.45
C ALA A 39 5.88 2.78 -4.92
N GLN A 40 5.57 3.94 -4.33
CA GLN A 40 5.60 4.13 -2.87
C GLN A 40 4.59 3.24 -2.14
N ILE A 41 3.35 3.15 -2.65
CA ILE A 41 2.32 2.25 -2.13
C ILE A 41 2.81 0.80 -2.16
N PHE A 42 3.25 0.32 -3.33
CA PHE A 42 3.65 -1.07 -3.50
C PHE A 42 4.88 -1.46 -2.69
N THR A 43 5.82 -0.54 -2.50
CA THR A 43 7.02 -0.82 -1.70
C THR A 43 6.82 -0.56 -0.21
N GLY A 44 5.78 0.20 0.16
CA GLY A 44 5.65 0.78 1.50
C GLY A 44 6.74 1.82 1.79
N HIS A 45 7.40 2.34 0.76
CA HIS A 45 8.46 3.34 0.87
C HIS A 45 7.88 4.71 0.52
N GLY A 46 7.75 5.61 1.49
CA GLY A 46 7.17 6.92 1.23
C GLY A 46 6.92 7.69 2.53
N GLY A 47 5.96 8.60 2.51
CA GLY A 47 5.59 9.41 3.68
C GLY A 47 4.86 8.64 4.79
N LEU A 48 5.17 7.37 5.03
CA LEU A 48 4.66 6.54 6.11
C LEU A 48 5.60 6.62 7.31
N ARG A 49 5.10 6.83 8.53
CA ARG A 49 5.96 6.94 9.72
C ARG A 49 6.82 5.71 9.97
N LYS A 50 6.33 4.50 9.69
CA LYS A 50 7.17 3.28 9.76
C LYS A 50 8.43 3.40 8.88
N TYR A 51 8.26 3.90 7.66
CA TYR A 51 9.36 4.08 6.72
C TYR A 51 10.27 5.24 7.14
N LEU A 52 9.69 6.40 7.47
CA LEU A 52 10.46 7.57 7.91
C LEU A 52 11.27 7.28 9.18
N PHE A 53 10.71 6.54 10.14
CA PHE A 53 11.40 6.11 11.35
C PHE A 53 12.60 5.20 11.05
N ARG A 54 12.45 4.22 10.15
CA ARG A 54 13.54 3.34 9.71
C ARG A 54 14.75 4.13 9.19
N PHE A 55 14.50 5.24 8.49
CA PHE A 55 15.55 6.13 7.95
C PHE A 55 15.92 7.29 8.89
N LYS A 56 15.44 7.28 10.13
CA LYS A 56 15.71 8.32 11.14
C LYS A 56 15.24 9.73 10.70
N LEU A 57 14.23 9.79 9.83
CA LEU A 57 13.57 11.02 9.39
C LEU A 57 12.34 11.37 10.25
N SER A 58 11.91 10.45 11.11
CA SER A 58 10.88 10.64 12.13
C SER A 58 11.33 9.96 13.43
N THR A 59 10.97 10.53 14.57
CA THR A 59 11.18 9.91 15.90
C THR A 59 10.02 8.99 16.30
N VAL A 60 8.90 9.03 15.56
CA VAL A 60 7.69 8.26 15.82
C VAL A 60 7.39 7.36 14.62
N GLN A 61 7.06 6.09 14.88
CA GLN A 61 6.63 5.11 13.87
C GLN A 61 5.12 4.82 13.88
N THR A 62 4.40 5.25 14.93
CA THR A 62 2.98 4.98 15.13
C THR A 62 2.09 5.98 14.41
N CYS A 63 0.91 5.52 14.00
CA CYS A 63 -0.12 6.28 13.32
C CYS A 63 -0.84 7.21 14.33
N THR A 64 -1.22 8.41 13.91
CA THR A 64 -1.98 9.35 14.76
C THR A 64 -3.43 8.94 14.98
N CYS A 65 -3.87 7.79 14.47
CA CYS A 65 -5.25 7.36 14.66
C CYS A 65 -5.49 6.83 16.07
N ASP A 66 -4.48 6.24 16.68
CA ASP A 66 -4.51 5.63 18.02
C ASP A 66 -3.18 5.77 18.78
N ASP A 67 -2.16 6.38 18.15
CA ASP A 67 -0.78 6.52 18.64
C ASP A 67 -0.09 5.21 19.04
N ALA A 68 -0.67 4.06 18.68
CA ALA A 68 -0.20 2.72 19.05
C ALA A 68 0.11 1.85 17.83
N SER A 69 -0.74 1.89 16.80
CA SER A 69 -0.57 1.10 15.59
C SER A 69 0.60 1.61 14.74
N ILE A 70 1.46 0.71 14.25
CA ILE A 70 2.55 1.09 13.35
C ILE A 70 1.98 1.60 12.03
N GLU A 71 2.37 2.81 11.60
CA GLU A 71 1.89 3.42 10.36
C GLU A 71 2.57 2.79 9.13
N SER A 72 2.11 1.60 8.76
CA SER A 72 2.52 0.86 7.58
C SER A 72 1.51 1.00 6.44
N ILE A 73 1.86 0.61 5.22
CA ILE A 73 0.91 0.64 4.09
C ILE A 73 -0.30 -0.26 4.36
N THR A 74 -0.09 -1.44 4.95
CA THR A 74 -1.17 -2.35 5.36
C THR A 74 -2.11 -1.65 6.34
N HIS A 75 -1.55 -0.99 7.35
CA HIS A 75 -2.35 -0.22 8.30
C HIS A 75 -3.16 0.86 7.57
N ILE A 76 -2.54 1.70 6.73
CA ILE A 76 -3.22 2.78 6.02
C ILE A 76 -4.36 2.26 5.14
N LEU A 77 -4.14 1.19 4.37
CA LEU A 77 -5.12 0.71 3.40
C LEU A 77 -6.21 -0.16 4.02
N VAL A 78 -5.89 -1.00 5.01
CA VAL A 78 -6.77 -2.07 5.49
C VAL A 78 -7.36 -1.76 6.87
N GLU A 79 -6.58 -1.16 7.78
CA GLU A 79 -6.95 -1.11 9.20
C GLU A 79 -7.35 0.30 9.65
N CYS A 80 -6.68 1.32 9.14
CA CYS A 80 -6.66 2.65 9.71
C CYS A 80 -8.08 3.26 9.73
N PRO A 81 -8.60 3.67 10.90
CA PRO A 81 -9.95 4.22 10.99
C PRO A 81 -10.08 5.58 10.30
N ARG A 82 -8.98 6.33 10.14
CA ARG A 82 -8.95 7.60 9.36
C ARG A 82 -9.43 7.43 7.91
N TYR A 83 -9.23 6.25 7.35
CA TYR A 83 -9.57 5.94 5.96
C TYR A 83 -10.74 4.97 5.84
N SER A 84 -11.43 4.65 6.94
CA SER A 84 -12.56 3.71 6.98
C SER A 84 -13.68 4.09 6.02
N ALA A 85 -14.10 5.35 6.00
CA ALA A 85 -15.17 5.82 5.10
C ALA A 85 -14.78 5.71 3.62
N LYS A 86 -13.56 6.11 3.26
CA LYS A 86 -13.05 6.01 1.88
C LYS A 86 -12.84 4.56 1.45
N ARG A 87 -12.37 3.71 2.38
CA ARG A 87 -12.23 2.27 2.16
C ARG A 87 -13.61 1.67 1.90
N PHE A 88 -14.59 1.93 2.75
CA PHE A 88 -15.96 1.43 2.60
C PHE A 88 -16.60 1.86 1.28
N GLU A 89 -16.41 3.12 0.86
CA GLU A 89 -16.87 3.62 -0.45
C GLU A 89 -16.21 2.84 -1.60
N CYS A 90 -14.90 2.59 -1.52
CA CYS A 90 -14.19 1.79 -2.51
C CYS A 90 -14.69 0.34 -2.53
N GLU A 91 -14.82 -0.30 -1.37
CA GLU A 91 -15.32 -1.67 -1.20
C GLU A 91 -16.73 -1.83 -1.79
N SER A 92 -17.60 -0.84 -1.54
CA SER A 92 -18.96 -0.81 -2.07
C SER A 92 -18.97 -0.71 -3.60
N ARG A 93 -18.03 0.05 -4.19
CA ARG A 93 -17.92 0.19 -5.66
C ARG A 93 -17.35 -1.05 -6.34
N ILE A 94 -16.34 -1.69 -5.74
CA ILE A 94 -15.68 -2.87 -6.31
C ILE A 94 -16.42 -4.18 -5.96
N GLY A 95 -17.33 -4.15 -4.99
CA GLY A 95 -18.07 -5.32 -4.52
C GLY A 95 -17.19 -6.35 -3.79
N ARG A 96 -16.08 -5.92 -3.19
CA ARG A 96 -15.11 -6.77 -2.48
C ARG A 96 -14.52 -6.01 -1.29
N SER A 97 -14.17 -6.74 -0.24
CA SER A 97 -13.46 -6.14 0.91
C SER A 97 -11.97 -5.97 0.63
N ILE A 98 -11.40 -4.89 1.16
CA ILE A 98 -9.98 -4.56 1.12
C ILE A 98 -9.32 -5.15 2.36
N GLU A 99 -8.78 -6.35 2.20
CA GLU A 99 -8.11 -7.15 3.23
C GLU A 99 -6.70 -7.51 2.76
N PRO A 100 -5.76 -7.89 3.66
CA PRO A 100 -4.38 -8.17 3.26
C PRO A 100 -4.28 -9.27 2.19
N GLN A 101 -5.11 -10.30 2.29
CA GLN A 101 -5.19 -11.40 1.34
C GLN A 101 -5.79 -11.01 -0.02
N SER A 102 -6.68 -10.00 -0.06
CA SER A 102 -7.39 -9.60 -1.28
C SER A 102 -6.59 -8.60 -2.12
N LEU A 103 -5.56 -7.94 -1.57
CA LEU A 103 -4.76 -6.92 -2.27
C LEU A 103 -4.19 -7.39 -3.62
N LYS A 104 -3.72 -8.64 -3.71
CA LYS A 104 -3.23 -9.22 -4.97
C LYS A 104 -4.34 -9.31 -6.03
N GLU A 105 -5.56 -9.65 -5.61
CA GLU A 105 -6.71 -9.83 -6.51
C GLU A 105 -7.23 -8.47 -6.97
N LEU A 106 -7.28 -7.50 -6.06
CA LEU A 106 -7.67 -6.12 -6.37
C LEU A 106 -6.74 -5.44 -7.39
N ILE A 107 -5.45 -5.76 -7.35
CA ILE A 107 -4.47 -5.26 -8.33
C ILE A 107 -4.52 -6.03 -9.65
N ASN A 108 -4.77 -7.33 -9.63
CA ASN A 108 -4.80 -8.13 -10.86
C ASN A 108 -6.11 -8.00 -11.65
N ASP A 109 -7.21 -7.64 -10.99
CA ASP A 109 -8.53 -7.45 -11.62
C ASP A 109 -8.68 -6.03 -12.17
N ASP A 110 -8.78 -5.90 -13.50
CA ASP A 110 -8.89 -4.62 -14.19
C ASP A 110 -10.11 -3.79 -13.74
N SER A 111 -11.21 -4.44 -13.33
CA SER A 111 -12.43 -3.77 -12.84
C SER A 111 -12.25 -3.15 -11.46
N CYS A 112 -11.42 -3.78 -10.63
CA CYS A 112 -11.14 -3.34 -9.26
C CYS A 112 -9.96 -2.35 -9.22
N ARG A 113 -8.92 -2.60 -10.04
CA ARG A 113 -7.62 -1.95 -9.95
C ARG A 113 -7.70 -0.43 -9.99
N ALA A 114 -8.48 0.14 -10.91
CA ALA A 114 -8.58 1.59 -11.05
C ALA A 114 -9.17 2.25 -9.79
N HIS A 115 -10.26 1.69 -9.26
CA HIS A 115 -10.93 2.18 -8.06
C HIS A 115 -10.05 2.00 -6.82
N PHE A 116 -9.42 0.83 -6.67
CA PHE A 116 -8.51 0.54 -5.58
C PHE A 116 -7.31 1.48 -5.56
N LEU A 117 -6.67 1.71 -6.71
CA LEU A 117 -5.52 2.63 -6.81
C LEU A 117 -5.93 4.07 -6.51
N ALA A 118 -7.09 4.53 -6.96
CA ALA A 118 -7.58 5.87 -6.63
C ALA A 118 -7.75 6.05 -5.11
N PHE A 119 -8.33 5.06 -4.42
CA PHE A 119 -8.41 5.04 -2.96
C PHE A 119 -7.02 5.05 -2.31
N ALA A 120 -6.14 4.12 -2.72
CA ALA A 120 -4.82 3.95 -2.13
C ALA A 120 -3.94 5.21 -2.31
N GLU A 121 -3.97 5.82 -3.49
CA GLU A 121 -3.29 7.08 -3.77
C GLU A 121 -3.84 8.22 -2.91
N SER A 122 -5.16 8.34 -2.77
CA SER A 122 -5.77 9.35 -1.90
C SER A 122 -5.33 9.18 -0.44
N ALA A 123 -5.37 7.96 0.09
CA ALA A 123 -4.96 7.65 1.46
C ALA A 123 -3.47 7.94 1.69
N MET A 124 -2.62 7.51 0.74
CA MET A 124 -1.17 7.70 0.81
C MET A 124 -0.79 9.20 0.73
N ARG A 125 -1.42 9.99 -0.15
CA ARG A 125 -1.20 11.44 -0.24
C ARG A 125 -1.56 12.16 1.06
N GLN A 126 -2.71 11.83 1.64
CA GLN A 126 -3.13 12.40 2.93
C GLN A 126 -2.17 12.02 4.06
N THR A 127 -1.75 10.76 4.10
CA THR A 127 -0.81 10.26 5.13
C THR A 127 0.53 10.98 5.01
N ALA A 128 1.10 11.03 3.82
CA ALA A 128 2.38 11.67 3.59
C ALA A 128 2.37 13.17 3.87
N LYS A 129 1.29 13.87 3.48
CA LYS A 129 1.10 15.28 3.79
C LYS A 129 1.06 15.50 5.31
N ALA A 130 0.32 14.67 6.05
CA ALA A 130 0.25 14.75 7.51
C ALA A 130 1.63 14.51 8.17
N ASN A 131 2.50 13.75 7.53
CA ASN A 131 3.85 13.46 8.00
C ASN A 131 4.93 14.40 7.44
N GLY A 132 4.56 15.46 6.70
CA GLY A 132 5.51 16.45 6.19
C GLY A 132 6.44 15.96 5.08
N ALA A 133 6.11 14.84 4.41
CA ALA A 133 6.90 14.36 3.28
C ALA A 133 6.72 15.28 2.06
N LYS A 134 7.83 15.80 1.52
CA LYS A 134 7.81 16.88 0.52
C LYS A 134 7.52 16.46 -0.93
N ASN A 135 7.34 15.16 -1.22
CA ASN A 135 7.18 14.66 -2.60
C ASN A 135 6.18 13.50 -2.67
N VAL A 136 4.89 13.77 -2.44
CA VAL A 136 3.82 12.76 -2.57
C VAL A 136 2.70 13.25 -3.47
#